data_AF-A0A089P102-F1
#
_entry.id   AF-A0A089P102-F1
#
_cell.length_a   1.000
_cell.length_b   1.000
_cell.length_c   1.000
_cell.angle_alpha   90.00
_cell.angle_beta   90.00
_cell.angle_gamma   90.00
#
_symmetry.space_group_name_H-M   'P 1'
#
loop_
_entity.id
_entity.type
_entity.pdbx_description
1 polymer ?
#
loop_
_entity_poly.entity_id
_entity_poly.type
_entity_poly.pdbx_seq_one_letter_code
_entity_poly.pdbx_strand_id
1 'polypeptide(L)'
;MVDRGGTLPALIVRVDLDGGTVQVRSLSAETPPDRSLELWFVGANAAPRSLGLVTDPAARLPVPAALRASAEGATLAVSVEPKGGSPTGAPTGPVVYSGKLLRE
;
A
#
# COMPACT_ATOMS: atom_id res chain seq x y z
N MET A 1 -3.23 -14.86 -5.32
CA MET A 1 -3.85 -15.74 -4.30
C MET A 1 -4.19 -14.84 -3.13
N VAL A 2 -5.48 -14.57 -2.90
CA VAL A 2 -5.93 -13.76 -1.76
C VAL A 2 -6.07 -14.74 -0.59
N ASP A 3 -5.29 -14.55 0.47
CA ASP A 3 -5.32 -15.46 1.61
C ASP A 3 -6.66 -15.35 2.36
N ARG A 4 -7.28 -16.50 2.59
CA ARG A 4 -8.61 -16.64 3.22
C ARG A 4 -8.41 -16.86 4.73
N GLY A 5 -8.08 -15.78 5.44
CA GLY A 5 -8.31 -15.63 6.87
C GLY A 5 -9.24 -14.43 7.05
N GLY A 6 -10.50 -14.65 7.46
CA GLY A 6 -11.58 -13.65 7.43
C GLY A 6 -11.46 -12.51 8.45
N THR A 7 -10.33 -11.82 8.50
CA THR A 7 -10.07 -10.67 9.40
C THR A 7 -9.17 -9.61 8.76
N LEU A 8 -8.87 -9.73 7.46
CA LEU A 8 -8.10 -8.74 6.74
C LEU A 8 -9.05 -7.71 6.11
N PRO A 9 -8.75 -6.40 6.23
CA PRO A 9 -9.62 -5.38 5.66
C PRO A 9 -9.74 -5.58 4.15
N ALA A 10 -10.97 -5.53 3.64
CA ALA A 10 -11.19 -5.52 2.20
C ALA A 10 -10.79 -4.15 1.65
N LEU A 11 -9.80 -4.11 0.76
CA LEU A 11 -9.24 -2.86 0.22
C LEU A 11 -9.56 -2.71 -1.27
N ILE A 12 -9.92 -1.49 -1.68
CA ILE A 12 -9.89 -1.06 -3.07
C ILE A 12 -8.69 -0.14 -3.23
N VAL A 13 -7.77 -0.49 -4.12
CA VAL A 13 -6.61 0.35 -4.46
C VAL A 13 -6.78 0.84 -5.90
N ARG A 14 -6.79 2.16 -6.09
CA ARG A 14 -6.76 2.79 -7.41
C ARG A 14 -5.47 3.56 -7.56
N VAL A 15 -4.86 3.44 -8.73
CA VAL A 15 -3.58 4.08 -9.03
C VAL A 15 -3.79 5.00 -10.22
N ASP A 16 -3.34 6.24 -10.07
CA ASP A 16 -3.25 7.23 -11.12
C ASP A 16 -1.77 7.63 -11.23
N LEU A 17 -1.04 7.01 -12.16
CA LEU A 17 0.39 7.27 -12.36
C LEU A 17 0.66 8.59 -13.09
N ASP A 18 -0.32 9.13 -13.81
CA ASP A 18 -0.16 10.40 -14.53
C ASP A 18 -0.36 11.57 -13.56
N GLY A 19 -1.45 11.54 -12.79
CA GLY A 19 -1.71 12.47 -11.69
C GLY A 19 -0.86 12.20 -10.45
N GLY A 20 -0.18 11.05 -10.40
CA GLY A 20 0.75 10.67 -9.34
C GLY A 20 0.11 10.46 -7.98
N THR A 21 -1.03 9.77 -7.94
CA THR A 21 -1.73 9.45 -6.68
C THR A 21 -2.16 7.99 -6.61
N VAL A 22 -2.17 7.44 -5.40
CA VAL A 22 -2.85 6.19 -5.07
C VAL A 22 -4.01 6.52 -4.14
N GLN A 23 -5.19 6.01 -4.44
CA GLN A 23 -6.32 6.02 -3.54
C GLN A 23 -6.49 4.64 -2.93
N VAL A 24 -6.50 4.56 -1.61
CA VAL A 24 -6.78 3.33 -0.87
C VAL A 24 -8.09 3.53 -0.13
N ARG A 25 -9.07 2.68 -0.44
CA ARG A 25 -10.35 2.65 0.27
C ARG A 25 -10.46 1.38 1.07
N SER A 26 -10.67 1.50 2.38
CA SER A 26 -11.03 0.37 3.24
C SER A 26 -12.54 0.18 3.22
N LEU A 27 -12.99 -1.00 2.85
CA LEU A 27 -14.41 -1.38 2.83
C LEU A 27 -14.90 -1.88 4.20
N SER A 28 -13.98 -2.23 5.10
CA SER A 28 -14.29 -2.55 6.50
C SER A 28 -13.46 -1.70 7.46
N ALA A 29 -14.04 -1.40 8.63
CA ALA A 29 -13.41 -0.64 9.71
C ALA A 29 -12.54 -1.53 10.61
N GLU A 30 -11.78 -2.46 10.03
CA GLU A 30 -11.13 -3.55 10.77
C GLU A 30 -9.61 -3.43 10.84
N THR A 31 -9.03 -2.24 10.67
CA THR A 31 -7.66 -2.04 11.16
C THR A 31 -7.74 -1.95 12.68
N PRO A 32 -7.13 -2.88 13.44
CA PRO A 32 -7.15 -2.80 14.90
C PRO A 32 -6.61 -1.43 15.39
N PRO A 33 -7.13 -0.87 16.50
CA PRO A 33 -6.78 0.47 16.96
C PRO A 33 -5.30 0.64 17.37
N ASP A 34 -4.59 -0.47 17.59
CA ASP A 34 -3.15 -0.58 17.87
C ASP A 34 -2.30 -0.84 16.61
N ARG A 35 -2.93 -0.84 15.43
CA ARG A 35 -2.29 -1.12 14.14
C ARG A 35 -2.50 0.01 13.15
N SER A 36 -1.68 -0.01 12.10
CA SER A 36 -1.79 0.94 11.00
C SER A 36 -1.65 0.18 9.69
N LEU A 37 -2.34 0.65 8.65
CA LEU A 37 -2.10 0.18 7.30
C LEU A 37 -1.06 1.11 6.66
N GLU A 38 -0.07 0.52 5.99
CA GLU A 38 0.97 1.27 5.29
C GLU A 38 1.03 0.84 3.83
N LEU A 39 1.06 1.83 2.93
CA LEU A 39 1.16 1.62 1.50
C LEU A 39 2.63 1.67 1.07
N TRP A 40 3.02 0.73 0.21
CA TRP A 40 4.37 0.58 -0.29
C TRP A 40 4.42 0.57 -1.80
N PHE A 41 5.45 1.21 -2.36
CA PHE A 41 5.90 1.02 -3.72
C PHE A 41 7.11 0.08 -3.72
N VAL A 42 7.00 -1.04 -4.43
CA VAL A 42 8.04 -2.05 -4.56
C VAL A 42 8.48 -2.08 -6.01
N GLY A 43 9.61 -1.46 -6.32
CA GLY A 43 10.16 -1.51 -7.67
C GLY A 43 10.59 -2.93 -8.05
N ALA A 44 10.61 -3.27 -9.34
CA ALA A 44 10.83 -4.63 -9.83
C ALA A 44 12.05 -5.35 -9.20
N ASN A 45 13.14 -4.62 -8.98
CA ASN A 45 14.36 -5.10 -8.33
C ASN A 45 14.85 -4.11 -7.25
N ALA A 46 13.93 -3.42 -6.59
CA ALA A 46 14.25 -2.39 -5.59
C ALA A 46 13.60 -2.69 -4.25
N ALA A 47 14.23 -2.23 -3.17
CA ALA A 47 13.66 -2.30 -1.84
C ALA A 47 12.30 -1.55 -1.78
N PRO A 48 11.33 -2.02 -0.98
CA PRO A 48 10.10 -1.30 -0.74
C PRO A 48 10.35 0.13 -0.28
N ARG A 49 9.52 1.05 -0.74
CA ARG A 49 9.49 2.44 -0.30
C ARG A 49 8.10 2.77 0.20
N SER A 50 8.00 3.29 1.43
CA SER A 50 6.73 3.72 1.96
C SER A 50 6.19 4.89 1.16
N LEU A 51 4.90 4.82 0.82
CA LEU A 51 4.09 5.91 0.29
C LEU A 51 3.26 6.58 1.39
N GLY A 52 3.28 6.02 2.61
CA GLY A 52 2.61 6.56 3.79
C GLY A 52 1.51 5.67 4.36
N LEU A 53 0.98 6.12 5.49
CA LEU A 53 -0.08 5.44 6.23
C LEU A 53 -1.46 5.71 5.61
N VAL A 54 -2.32 4.69 5.63
CA VAL A 54 -3.74 4.82 5.30
C VAL A 54 -4.47 5.21 6.58
N THR A 55 -4.61 6.52 6.81
CA THR A 55 -5.17 7.09 8.04
C THR A 55 -6.68 7.31 7.99
N ASP A 56 -7.28 7.26 6.81
CA ASP A 56 -8.71 7.47 6.56
C ASP A 56 -9.26 6.26 5.77
N PRO A 57 -10.53 5.86 5.99
CA PRO A 57 -11.24 4.90 5.14
C PRO A 57 -11.13 5.17 3.63
N ALA A 58 -10.83 6.38 3.19
CA ALA A 58 -10.54 6.74 1.80
C ALA A 58 -9.27 7.63 1.69
N ALA A 59 -8.10 7.08 2.02
CA ALA A 59 -6.84 7.80 1.92
C ALA A 59 -6.38 8.02 0.47
N ARG A 60 -5.83 9.20 0.20
CA ARG A 60 -5.13 9.51 -1.05
C ARG A 60 -3.68 9.84 -0.74
N LEU A 61 -2.76 9.03 -1.28
CA LEU A 61 -1.33 9.14 -1.03
C LEU A 61 -0.61 9.53 -2.33
N PRO A 62 0.37 10.45 -2.27
CA PRO A 62 1.15 10.84 -3.44
C PRO A 62 2.11 9.73 -3.87
N VAL A 63 2.34 9.63 -5.17
CA VAL A 63 3.43 8.83 -5.75
C VAL A 63 4.49 9.78 -6.28
N PRO A 64 5.66 9.89 -5.60
CA PRO A 64 6.75 10.75 -6.05
C PRO A 64 7.14 10.48 -7.51
N ALA A 65 7.45 11.53 -8.27
CA ALA A 65 7.80 11.44 -9.70
C ALA A 65 8.93 10.43 -9.99
N ALA A 66 9.93 10.36 -9.10
CA ALA A 66 11.04 9.41 -9.21
C ALA A 66 10.59 7.94 -9.16
N LEU A 67 9.52 7.62 -8.42
CA LEU A 67 8.95 6.26 -8.38
C LEU A 67 8.07 6.00 -9.60
N ARG A 68 7.34 7.01 -10.08
CA ARG A 68 6.51 6.89 -11.29
C ARG A 68 7.34 6.55 -12.52
N ALA A 69 8.54 7.12 -12.63
CA ALA A 69 9.49 6.81 -13.69
C ALA A 69 9.96 5.33 -13.69
N SER A 70 9.88 4.66 -12.54
CA SER A 70 10.27 3.25 -12.35
C SER A 70 9.08 2.31 -12.08
N ALA A 71 7.87 2.73 -12.47
CA ALA A 71 6.64 1.97 -12.24
C ALA A 71 6.53 0.69 -13.09
N GLU A 72 7.29 0.57 -14.18
CA GLU A 72 7.27 -0.63 -15.00
C GLU A 72 7.76 -1.85 -14.20
N GLY A 73 6.91 -2.87 -14.13
CA GLY A 73 7.18 -4.08 -13.33
C GLY A 73 7.14 -3.86 -11.82
N ALA A 74 6.82 -2.65 -11.34
CA ALA A 74 6.66 -2.37 -9.92
C ALA A 74 5.37 -2.99 -9.37
N THR A 75 5.33 -3.15 -8.05
CA THR A 75 4.18 -3.66 -7.30
C THR A 75 3.82 -2.67 -6.22
N LEU A 76 2.52 -2.40 -6.04
CA LEU A 76 2.03 -1.79 -4.81
C LEU A 76 1.69 -2.87 -3.81
N ALA A 77 2.00 -2.61 -2.55
CA ALA A 77 1.65 -3.50 -1.44
C ALA A 77 1.07 -2.71 -0.28
N VAL A 78 0.19 -3.34 0.50
CA VAL A 78 -0.32 -2.80 1.77
C VAL A 78 -0.02 -3.81 2.86
N SER A 79 0.59 -3.36 3.95
CA SER A 79 0.87 -4.19 5.13
C SER A 79 0.13 -3.69 6.36
N VAL A 80 -0.06 -4.60 7.32
CA VAL A 80 -0.53 -4.27 8.67
C VAL A 80 0.70 -4.07 9.55
N GLU A 81 0.90 -2.85 10.01
CA GLU A 81 2.07 -2.43 10.79
C GLU A 81 1.70 -2.13 12.24
N PRO A 82 2.68 -2.02 13.15
CA PRO A 82 2.48 -1.38 14.44
C PRO A 82 1.86 0.02 14.29
N LYS A 83 1.22 0.53 15.35
CA LYS A 83 0.70 1.89 15.38
C LYS A 83 1.78 2.90 14.99
N GLY A 84 1.50 3.70 13.96
CA GLY A 84 2.45 4.68 13.42
C GLY A 84 3.28 4.17 12.23
N GLY A 85 3.13 2.91 11.81
CA GLY A 85 3.80 2.34 10.65
C GLY A 85 5.00 1.47 10.99
N SER A 86 5.71 1.06 9.94
CA SER A 86 6.96 0.33 10.04
C SER A 86 8.07 1.20 10.64
N PRO A 87 8.79 0.71 11.67
CA PRO A 87 9.95 1.40 12.22
C PRO A 87 11.25 1.14 11.42
N THR A 88 11.23 0.25 10.42
CA THR A 88 12.45 -0.23 9.74
C THR A 88 12.63 0.31 8.33
N GLY A 89 11.60 0.97 7.77
CA GLY A 89 11.59 1.40 6.37
C GLY A 89 11.29 0.26 5.38
N ALA A 90 10.87 -0.91 5.87
CA ALA A 90 10.34 -2.03 5.09
C ALA A 90 9.11 -2.62 5.80
N PRO A 91 8.21 -3.34 5.12
CA PRO A 91 7.07 -3.97 5.80
C PRO A 91 7.53 -4.84 6.98
N THR A 92 6.99 -4.61 8.19
CA THR A 92 7.32 -5.42 9.38
C THR A 92 6.23 -6.40 9.77
N GLY A 93 5.00 -6.17 9.30
CA GLY A 93 3.90 -7.11 9.48
C GLY A 93 3.42 -7.75 8.17
N PRO A 94 2.29 -8.48 8.22
CA PRO A 94 1.79 -9.20 7.07
C PRO A 94 1.37 -8.25 5.96
N VAL A 95 1.73 -8.58 4.72
CA VAL A 95 1.23 -7.91 3.51
C VAL A 95 -0.16 -8.47 3.20
N VAL A 96 -1.18 -7.61 3.28
CA VAL A 96 -2.61 -7.98 3.13
C VAL A 96 -3.15 -7.69 1.74
N TYR A 97 -2.45 -6.86 0.97
CA TYR A 97 -2.74 -6.60 -0.44
C TYR A 97 -1.44 -6.45 -1.22
N SER A 98 -1.39 -6.99 -2.43
CA SER A 98 -0.35 -6.65 -3.41
C SER A 98 -0.88 -6.72 -4.84
N GLY A 99 -0.39 -5.83 -5.70
CA GLY A 99 -0.79 -5.76 -7.10
C GLY A 99 0.28 -5.13 -7.97
N LYS A 100 0.55 -5.75 -9.13
CA LYS A 100 1.47 -5.19 -10.12
C LYS A 100 0.91 -3.90 -10.71
N LEU A 101 1.77 -2.91 -10.85
CA LEU A 101 1.49 -1.72 -11.63
C LEU A 101 1.64 -2.06 -13.11
N LEU A 102 0.57 -1.84 -13.85
CA LEU A 102 0.56 -1.90 -15.30
C LEU A 102 0.51 -0.45 -15.79
N ARG A 103 1.39 -0.09 -16.72
CA ARG A 103 1.18 1.10 -17.54
C ARG A 103 0.35 0.67 -18.74
N GLU A 104 -0.70 1.43 -19.02
CA GLU A 104 -1.41 1.34 -20.30
C GLU A 104 -0.65 2.09 -21.40
#